data_AF-A0AA92ET68-F1
#
_entry.id   AF-A0AA92ET68-F1
#
_cell.length_a   1.000
_cell.length_b   1.000
_cell.length_c   1.000
_cell.angle_alpha   90.00
_cell.angle_beta   90.00
_cell.angle_gamma   90.00
#
_symmetry.space_group_name_H-M   'P 1'
#
loop_
_entity.id
_entity.type
_entity.pdbx_description
1 polymer ?
#
loop_
_entity_poly.entity_id
_entity_poly.type
_entity_poly.pdbx_seq_one_letter_code
_entity_poly.pdbx_strand_id
1 'polypeptide(L)' 'MVLEHSFTSGLGIFYLLLTATVHVVLAIAVYSNALATRRAGKDIYLLNGFFWFVLTLVSGIPSAALYWFVNKFERA' A
#
# COMPACT_ATOMS: atom_id res chain seq x y z
N MET A 1 -33.52 18.02 -6.48
CA MET A 1 -32.78 17.48 -5.32
C MET A 1 -32.42 15.99 -5.42
N VAL A 2 -33.10 15.15 -6.21
CA VAL A 2 -32.74 13.70 -6.33
C VAL A 2 -31.52 13.48 -7.24
N LEU A 3 -31.35 14.28 -8.29
CA LEU A 3 -30.24 14.13 -9.26
C LEU A 3 -28.86 14.43 -8.65
N GLU A 4 -28.78 15.40 -7.73
CA GLU A 4 -27.52 15.79 -7.08
C GLU A 4 -27.02 14.73 -6.10
N HIS A 5 -27.92 14.04 -5.39
CA HIS A 5 -27.59 12.93 -4.50
C HIS A 5 -27.03 11.72 -5.26
N SER A 6 -27.58 11.40 -6.43
CA SER A 6 -27.08 10.30 -7.26
C SER A 6 -25.68 10.61 -7.84
N PHE A 7 -25.43 11.86 -8.24
CA PHE A 7 -24.13 12.28 -8.76
C PHE A 7 -23.03 12.30 -7.68
N THR A 8 -23.33 12.81 -6.48
CA THR A 8 -22.40 12.77 -5.33
C THR A 8 -22.13 11.34 -4.87
N SER A 9 -23.13 10.46 -4.90
CA SER A 9 -22.97 9.04 -4.55
C SER A 9 -22.10 8.29 -5.56
N GLY A 10 -22.27 8.57 -6.86
CA GLY A 10 -21.45 7.97 -7.92
C GLY A 10 -19.98 8.35 -7.83
N LEU A 11 -19.68 9.64 -7.62
CA LEU A 11 -18.31 10.11 -7.39
C LEU A 11 -17.72 9.53 -6.10
N GLY A 12 -18.52 9.44 -5.02
CA GLY A 12 -18.08 8.83 -3.77
C GLY A 12 -17.68 7.36 -3.93
N ILE A 13 -18.50 6.56 -4.62
CA ILE A 13 -18.18 5.15 -4.90
C ILE A 13 -16.94 5.03 -5.78
N PHE A 14 -16.82 5.86 -6.82
CA PHE A 14 -15.64 5.89 -7.67
C PHE A 14 -14.37 6.18 -6.87
N TYR A 15 -14.39 7.20 -6.00
CA TYR A 15 -13.26 7.51 -5.14
C TYR A 15 -12.92 6.36 -4.19
N LEU A 16 -13.91 5.72 -3.57
CA LEU A 16 -13.68 4.55 -2.71
C LEU A 16 -13.02 3.40 -3.46
N LEU A 17 -13.50 3.08 -4.67
CA LEU A 17 -12.91 2.03 -5.51
C LEU A 17 -11.49 2.39 -5.96
N LEU A 18 -11.27 3.64 -6.34
CA LEU A 18 -9.94 4.14 -6.71
C LEU A 18 -8.98 4.04 -5.53
N THR A 19 -9.38 4.53 -4.36
CA THR A 19 -8.57 4.47 -3.13
C THR A 19 -8.27 3.03 -2.73
N ALA A 20 -9.27 2.15 -2.76
CA ALA A 20 -9.08 0.72 -2.48
C ALA A 20 -8.09 0.08 -3.47
N THR A 21 -8.22 0.39 -4.76
CA THR A 21 -7.30 -0.09 -5.81
C THR A 21 -5.87 0.38 -5.55
N VAL A 22 -5.68 1.65 -5.21
CA VAL A 22 -4.36 2.21 -4.86
C VAL A 22 -3.75 1.50 -3.64
N HIS A 23 -4.54 1.23 -2.60
CA HIS A 23 -4.05 0.52 -1.41
C HIS A 23 -3.61 -0.92 -1.75
N VAL A 24 -4.41 -1.63 -2.55
CA VAL A 24 -4.09 -3.00 -2.98
C VAL A 24 -2.82 -3.02 -3.82
N VAL A 25 -2.69 -2.12 -4.81
CA VAL A 25 -1.50 -2.03 -5.66
C VAL A 25 -0.25 -1.72 -4.84
N LEU A 26 -0.34 -0.77 -3.90
CA LEU A 26 0.78 -0.44 -3.01
C LEU A 26 1.17 -1.62 -2.12
N ALA A 27 0.20 -2.32 -1.53
CA ALA A 27 0.46 -3.47 -0.69
C ALA A 27 1.16 -4.58 -1.48
N ILE A 28 0.69 -4.88 -2.70
CA ILE A 28 1.32 -5.85 -3.60
C ILE A 28 2.75 -5.42 -3.96
N ALA A 29 2.98 -4.13 -4.23
CA ALA A 29 4.32 -3.62 -4.54
C ALA A 29 5.29 -3.81 -3.36
N VAL A 30 4.83 -3.51 -2.14
CA VAL A 30 5.60 -3.74 -0.90
C VAL A 30 5.90 -5.23 -0.71
N TYR A 31 4.90 -6.10 -0.85
CA TYR A 31 5.06 -7.54 -0.68
C TYR A 31 5.99 -8.18 -1.71
N SER A 32 5.83 -7.80 -2.98
CA SER A 32 6.67 -8.32 -4.07
C SER A 32 8.12 -7.87 -3.92
N ASN A 33 8.37 -6.61 -3.53
CA ASN A 33 9.72 -6.13 -3.23
C ASN A 33 10.33 -6.83 -2.00
N ALA A 34 9.52 -7.06 -0.96
CA ALA A 34 9.94 -7.81 0.22
C ALA A 34 10.35 -9.25 -0.14
N LEU A 35 9.55 -9.94 -0.95
CA LEU A 35 9.85 -11.29 -1.42
C LEU A 35 11.12 -11.33 -2.28
N ALA A 36 11.28 -10.38 -3.20
CA ALA A 36 12.49 -10.25 -4.00
C ALA A 36 13.73 -9.98 -3.12
N THR A 37 13.59 -9.13 -2.10
CA THR A 37 14.65 -8.82 -1.14
C THR A 37 15.08 -10.07 -0.35
N ARG A 38 14.12 -10.86 0.15
CA ARG A 38 14.41 -12.14 0.81
C ARG A 38 15.07 -13.14 -0.11
N ARG A 39 14.63 -13.25 -1.36
CA ARG A 39 15.25 -14.14 -2.37
C ARG A 39 16.68 -13.72 -2.70
N ALA A 40 16.99 -12.43 -2.60
CA ALA A 40 18.35 -11.91 -2.74
C ALA A 40 19.23 -12.10 -1.50
N GLY A 41 18.75 -12.84 -0.48
CA GLY A 41 19.49 -13.09 0.76
C GLY A 41 19.62 -11.88 1.68
N LYS A 42 18.79 -10.85 1.48
CA LYS A 42 18.79 -9.64 2.30
C LYS A 42 17.62 -9.68 3.28
N ASP A 43 17.87 -9.22 4.50
CA ASP A 43 16.83 -9.13 5.51
C ASP A 43 15.90 -7.93 5.26
N ILE A 44 14.65 -8.12 5.68
CA ILE A 44 13.64 -7.06 5.74
C ILE A 44 13.64 -6.56 7.18
N TYR A 45 13.82 -5.26 7.37
CA TYR A 45 13.91 -4.64 8.67
C TYR A 45 12.54 -4.49 9.33
N LEU A 46 12.56 -4.55 10.66
CA LEU A 46 11.44 -4.42 11.61
C LEU A 46 10.38 -5.53 11.54
N LEU A 47 9.93 -5.89 10.35
CA LEU A 47 8.78 -6.75 10.13
C LEU A 47 8.98 -7.64 8.91
N ASN A 48 8.34 -8.81 8.91
CA ASN A 48 8.27 -9.65 7.72
C ASN A 48 7.49 -8.94 6.58
N GLY A 49 7.76 -9.30 5.33
CA GLY A 49 7.08 -8.74 4.15
C GLY A 49 5.56 -8.84 4.21
N PHE A 50 5.02 -9.90 4.82
CA PHE A 50 3.58 -10.05 5.03
C PHE A 50 2.99 -9.00 6.00
N PHE A 51 3.70 -8.64 7.06
CA PHE A 51 3.22 -7.60 7.98
C PHE A 51 3.25 -6.23 7.33
N TRP A 52 4.28 -5.93 6.54
CA TRP A 52 4.34 -4.71 5.74
C TRP A 52 3.21 -4.62 4.69
N PHE A 53 2.82 -5.76 4.10
CA PHE A 53 1.66 -5.86 3.23
C PHE A 53 0.35 -5.47 3.95
N VAL A 54 0.08 -6.11 5.09
CA VAL A 54 -1.14 -5.83 5.88
C VAL A 54 -1.17 -4.38 6.34
N LEU A 55 -0.03 -3.86 6.82
CA LEU A 55 0.08 -2.47 7.26
C LEU A 55 -0.22 -1.49 6.11
N THR A 56 0.24 -1.80 4.90
CA THR A 56 -0.03 -1.00 3.70
C THR A 56 -1.48 -1.10 3.24
N LEU A 57 -2.15 -2.24 3.42
CA LEU A 57 -3.59 -2.35 3.15
C LEU A 57 -4.42 -1.47 4.08
N VAL A 58 -4.05 -1.38 5.36
CA VAL A 58 -4.81 -0.64 6.37
C VAL A 58 -4.50 0.85 6.32
N SER A 59 -3.22 1.21 6.23
CA SER A 59 -2.79 2.61 6.30
C SER A 59 -2.55 3.25 4.93
N GLY A 60 -2.38 2.47 3.87
CA GLY A 60 -2.10 2.99 2.53
C GLY A 60 -0.70 3.58 2.35
N ILE A 61 -0.68 4.75 1.72
CA ILE A 61 0.53 5.45 1.27
C ILE A 61 1.57 5.65 2.39
N PRO A 62 1.22 6.11 3.61
CA PRO A 62 2.20 6.30 4.69
C PRO A 62 3.00 5.05 5.03
N SER A 63 2.36 3.88 5.14
CA SER A 63 3.07 2.64 5.47
C SER A 63 3.92 2.13 4.31
N ALA A 64 3.47 2.31 3.07
CA ALA A 64 4.27 2.02 1.89
C ALA A 64 5.54 2.91 1.88
N ALA A 65 5.38 4.21 2.11
CA ALA A 65 6.51 5.14 2.17
C ALA A 65 7.48 4.77 3.31
N LEU A 66 6.97 4.42 4.49
CA LEU A 66 7.79 3.97 5.62
C LEU A 66 8.55 2.68 5.31
N TYR A 67 7.91 1.71 4.63
CA TYR A 67 8.58 0.49 4.20
C TYR A 67 9.81 0.79 3.34
N TRP A 68 9.68 1.63 2.32
CA TRP A 68 10.82 2.03 1.49
C TRP A 68 11.81 2.89 2.25
N PHE A 69 11.36 3.78 3.13
CA PHE A 69 12.25 4.58 3.96
C PHE A 69 13.21 3.69 4.75
N VAL A 70 12.68 2.74 5.52
CA VAL A 70 13.49 1.86 6.36
C VAL A 70 14.32 0.88 5.52
N ASN A 71 13.72 0.22 4.52
CA ASN A 71 14.40 -0.88 3.81
C ASN A 71 15.27 -0.45 2.63
N LYS A 72 15.15 0.79 2.13
CA LYS A 72 15.93 1.32 1.00
C LYS A 72 17.01 2.30 1.43
N PHE A 73 16.77 3.14 2.46
CA PHE A 73 17.74 4.17 2.86
C PHE A 73 18.82 3.69 3.83
N GLU A 74 18.62 2.60 4.58
CA GLU A 74 19.73 1.95 5.33
C GLU A 74 20.77 1.27 4.42
N ARG A 75 20.61 1.34 3.10
CA ARG A 75 21.58 0.84 2.11
C ARG A 75 22.48 1.92 1.51
N ALA A 76 22.49 3.13 2.09
CA ALA A 76 23.45 4.20 1.77
C ALA A 76 24.54 4.27 2.85
#